data_AF-A0A419NEU2-F1
#
_entry.id   AF-A0A419NEU2-F1
#
_cell.length_a   1.000
_cell.length_b   1.000
_cell.length_c   1.000
_cell.angle_alpha   90.00
_cell.angle_beta   90.00
_cell.angle_gamma   90.00
#
_symmetry.space_group_name_H-M   'P 1'
#
loop_
_entity.id
_entity.type
_entity.pdbx_description
1 polymer ?
#
loop_
_entity_poly.entity_id
_entity_poly.type
_entity_poly.pdbx_seq_one_letter_code
_entity_poly.pdbx_strand_id
1 'polypeptide(L)'
;MASVKSVLVSKLCVTVIYRVAEELKTFKSQVSAGFLIDRFLQMEMGNIDGLFIPVGKGQQVSAKNVEWFEIIRPEPDCKCPDQYSEYQL
;
A
#
# COMPACT_ATOMS: atom_id res chain seq x y z
N MET A 1 17.69 -9.30 25.66
CA MET A 1 16.33 -8.88 25.28
C MET A 1 16.46 -7.94 24.10
N ALA A 2 16.19 -8.43 22.88
CA ALA A 2 16.18 -7.56 21.72
C ALA A 2 14.97 -6.64 21.87
N SER A 3 15.18 -5.35 22.17
CA SER A 3 14.15 -4.35 21.98
C SER A 3 13.80 -4.38 20.50
N VAL A 4 12.67 -5.00 20.18
CA VAL A 4 11.99 -4.76 18.91
C VAL A 4 11.71 -3.28 18.93
N LYS A 5 12.59 -2.47 18.33
CA LYS A 5 12.26 -1.10 17.95
C LYS A 5 11.02 -1.28 17.10
N SER A 6 9.86 -0.98 17.66
CA SER A 6 8.65 -0.78 16.90
C SER A 6 9.02 0.30 15.91
N VAL A 7 9.41 -0.10 14.70
CA VAL A 7 9.69 0.83 13.62
C VAL A 7 8.37 1.54 13.45
N LEU A 8 8.29 2.77 13.95
CA LEU A 8 7.15 3.65 13.75
C LEU A 8 7.15 3.96 12.26
N VAL A 9 6.54 3.06 11.48
CA VAL A 9 6.38 3.20 10.04
C VAL A 9 5.54 4.44 9.85
N SER A 10 6.22 5.55 9.54
CA SER A 10 5.58 6.86 9.42
C SER A 10 5.02 7.08 8.02
N LYS A 11 5.53 6.31 7.05
CA LYS A 11 5.13 6.33 5.64
C LYS A 11 5.32 4.95 5.01
N LEU A 12 4.45 4.61 4.06
CA LEU A 12 4.58 3.45 3.18
C LEU A 12 4.40 3.91 1.73
N CYS A 13 5.17 3.34 0.82
CA CYS A 13 4.89 3.38 -0.60
C CYS A 13 4.21 2.06 -0.95
N VAL A 14 3.00 2.11 -1.50
CA VAL A 14 2.21 0.91 -1.76
C VAL A 14 1.86 0.84 -3.23
N THR A 15 1.98 -0.35 -3.80
CA THR A 15 1.43 -0.72 -5.10
C THR A 15 0.40 -1.82 -4.87
N VAL A 16 -0.83 -1.61 -5.32
CA VAL A 16 -1.92 -2.59 -5.20
C VAL A 16 -2.46 -2.85 -6.60
N ILE A 17 -2.42 -4.11 -7.01
CA ILE A 17 -3.04 -4.59 -8.25
C ILE A 17 -4.29 -5.37 -7.85
N TYR A 18 -5.44 -4.90 -8.30
CA TYR A 18 -6.74 -5.43 -7.92
C TYR A 18 -7.65 -5.57 -9.14
N ARG A 19 -8.63 -6.47 -9.07
CA ARG A 19 -9.55 -6.71 -10.18
C ARG A 19 -10.90 -6.03 -9.92
N VAL A 20 -11.43 -5.33 -10.91
CA VAL A 20 -12.79 -4.75 -10.90
C VAL A 20 -13.47 -5.12 -12.21
N ALA A 21 -14.59 -5.86 -12.14
CA ALA A 21 -15.34 -6.27 -13.32
C ALA A 21 -14.44 -6.89 -14.43
N GLU A 22 -13.56 -7.81 -14.01
CA GLU A 22 -12.59 -8.52 -14.88
C GLU A 22 -11.42 -7.68 -15.42
N GLU A 23 -11.40 -6.38 -15.16
CA GLU A 23 -10.27 -5.50 -15.50
C GLU A 23 -9.27 -5.39 -14.33
N LEU A 24 -7.98 -5.54 -14.63
CA LEU A 24 -6.91 -5.27 -13.66
C LEU A 24 -6.69 -3.77 -13.53
N LYS A 25 -6.66 -3.29 -12.30
CA LYS A 25 -6.38 -1.90 -11.94
C LYS A 25 -5.20 -1.85 -11.01
N THR A 26 -4.39 -0.81 -11.19
CA THR A 26 -3.22 -0.56 -10.36
C THR A 26 -3.42 0.73 -9.58
N PHE A 27 -3.25 0.65 -8.26
CA PHE A 27 -3.18 1.80 -7.38
C PHE A 27 -1.77 1.93 -6.83
N LYS A 28 -1.18 3.11 -6.95
CA LYS A 28 0.12 3.42 -6.36
C LYS A 28 0.01 4.70 -5.56
N SER A 29 0.51 4.68 -4.32
CA SER A 29 0.43 5.86 -3.46
C SER A 29 1.45 5.84 -2.34
N GLN A 30 1.77 7.03 -1.85
CA GLN A 30 2.43 7.21 -0.57
C GLN A 30 1.37 7.39 0.52
N VAL A 31 1.42 6.53 1.53
CA VAL A 31 0.48 6.48 2.64
C VAL A 31 1.20 6.92 3.90
N SER A 32 0.77 8.01 4.51
CA SER A 32 1.31 8.54 5.77
C SER A 32 0.31 8.52 6.93
N ALA A 33 -0.98 8.28 6.63
CA ALA A 33 -2.00 8.18 7.66
C ALA A 33 -1.89 6.85 8.40
N GLY A 34 -1.70 6.89 9.72
CA GLY A 34 -1.47 5.69 10.55
C GLY A 34 -2.51 4.58 10.34
N PHE A 35 -3.80 4.93 10.35
CA PHE A 35 -4.89 3.96 10.13
C PHE A 35 -4.85 3.29 8.74
N LEU A 36 -4.28 3.94 7.73
CA LEU A 36 -4.08 3.34 6.42
C LEU A 36 -2.85 2.45 6.41
N ILE A 37 -1.77 2.89 7.03
CA ILE A 37 -0.55 2.08 7.22
C ILE A 37 -0.90 0.76 7.90
N ASP A 38 -1.67 0.78 8.99
CA ASP A 38 -2.14 -0.43 9.68
C ASP A 38 -2.90 -1.39 8.77
N ARG A 39 -3.73 -0.87 7.84
CA ARG A 39 -4.47 -1.72 6.88
C ARG A 39 -3.54 -2.40 5.89
N PHE A 40 -2.57 -1.66 5.33
CA PHE A 40 -1.59 -2.25 4.42
C PHE A 40 -0.72 -3.29 5.13
N LEU A 41 -0.31 -3.03 6.38
CA LEU A 41 0.44 -4.00 7.19
C LEU A 41 -0.40 -5.24 7.53
N GLN A 42 -1.69 -5.10 7.82
CA GLN A 42 -2.57 -6.27 8.02
C GLN A 42 -2.68 -7.13 6.75
N MET A 43 -2.72 -6.51 5.57
CA MET A 43 -2.70 -7.22 4.29
C MET A 43 -1.38 -7.99 4.09
N GLU A 44 -0.24 -7.38 4.44
CA GLU A 44 1.07 -8.04 4.43
C GLU A 44 1.13 -9.26 5.36
N MET A 45 0.46 -9.17 6.51
CA MET A 45 0.35 -10.27 7.47
C MET A 45 -0.64 -11.36 7.05
N GLY A 46 -1.32 -11.22 5.90
CA GLY A 46 -2.34 -12.16 5.43
C GLY A 46 -3.70 -12.03 6.13
N ASN A 47 -3.89 -11.03 7.00
CA ASN A 47 -5.16 -10.76 7.66
C ASN A 47 -6.10 -9.97 6.74
N ILE A 48 -6.70 -10.67 5.77
CA ILE A 48 -7.52 -10.06 4.70
C ILE A 48 -9.04 -10.10 4.94
N ASP A 49 -9.51 -10.78 5.98
CA ASP A 49 -10.94 -10.89 6.30
C ASP A 49 -11.51 -9.56 6.81
N GLY A 50 -12.53 -9.03 6.11
CA GLY A 50 -13.13 -7.74 6.43
C GLY A 50 -12.23 -6.53 6.16
N LEU A 51 -11.04 -6.74 5.59
CA LEU A 51 -10.08 -5.68 5.30
C LEU A 51 -10.43 -4.98 3.98
N PHE A 52 -10.55 -3.66 4.03
CA PHE A 52 -10.77 -2.81 2.86
C PHE A 52 -9.57 -1.89 2.63
N ILE A 53 -9.03 -1.91 1.42
CA ILE A 53 -7.86 -1.12 1.02
C ILE A 53 -8.32 0.09 0.21
N PRO A 54 -7.93 1.33 0.56
CA PRO A 54 -8.23 2.47 -0.28
C PRO A 54 -7.44 2.39 -1.60
N VAL A 55 -8.12 2.66 -2.71
CA VAL A 55 -7.55 2.60 -4.06
C VAL A 55 -7.63 3.94 -4.81
N GLY A 56 -7.60 5.04 -4.04
CA GLY A 56 -7.67 6.41 -4.57
C GLY A 56 -9.09 6.85 -4.92
N LYS A 57 -9.29 8.16 -5.14
CA LYS A 57 -10.59 8.77 -5.52
C LYS A 57 -11.77 8.40 -4.60
N GLY A 58 -11.51 8.20 -3.30
CA GLY A 58 -12.52 7.80 -2.32
C GLY A 58 -13.00 6.35 -2.45
N GLN A 59 -12.42 5.56 -3.36
CA GLN A 59 -12.78 4.16 -3.57
C GLN A 59 -12.01 3.26 -2.61
N GLN A 60 -12.65 2.15 -2.22
CA GLN A 60 -12.05 1.08 -1.43
C GLN A 60 -12.32 -0.26 -2.11
N VAL A 61 -11.36 -1.17 -2.04
CA VAL A 61 -11.50 -2.54 -2.53
C VAL A 61 -11.36 -3.51 -1.37
N SER A 62 -12.12 -4.61 -1.39
CA SER A 62 -11.90 -5.71 -0.46
C SER A 62 -10.50 -6.31 -0.70
N ALA A 63 -9.74 -6.56 0.36
CA ALA A 63 -8.43 -7.22 0.27
C ALA A 63 -8.54 -8.62 -0.38
N LYS A 64 -9.72 -9.26 -0.34
CA LYS A 64 -9.97 -10.53 -1.04
C LYS A 64 -9.99 -10.42 -2.56
N ASN A 65 -10.17 -9.20 -3.11
CA ASN A 65 -10.18 -8.94 -4.55
C ASN A 65 -8.84 -8.38 -5.05
N VAL A 66 -7.82 -8.36 -4.18
CA VAL A 66 -6.45 -7.95 -4.52
C VAL A 66 -5.73 -9.16 -5.09
N GLU A 67 -5.30 -9.03 -6.34
CA GLU A 67 -4.58 -10.10 -7.04
C GLU A 67 -3.10 -10.10 -6.68
N TRP A 68 -2.55 -8.90 -6.46
CA TRP A 68 -1.16 -8.70 -6.07
C TRP A 68 -1.01 -7.39 -5.29
N PHE A 69 -0.13 -7.37 -4.29
CA PHE A 69 0.25 -6.14 -3.62
C PHE A 69 1.74 -6.12 -3.31
N GLU A 70 2.29 -4.93 -3.22
CA GLU A 70 3.67 -4.67 -2.85
C GLU A 70 3.73 -3.46 -1.91
N ILE A 71 4.47 -3.63 -0.82
CA ILE A 71 4.74 -2.57 0.15
C ILE A 71 6.24 -2.28 0.12
N ILE A 72 6.58 -1.08 -0.30
CA ILE A 72 7.92 -0.54 -0.22
C ILE A 72 7.96 0.38 1.01
N ARG A 73 8.68 -0.04 2.04
CA ARG A 73 8.94 0.80 3.20
C ARG A 73 10.06 1.77 2.82
N PRO A 74 9.82 3.08 2.80
CA PRO A 74 10.89 4.00 2.51
C PRO A 74 11.96 3.90 3.61
N GLU A 75 13.20 3.63 3.22
CA GLU A 75 14.35 4.06 4.01
C GLU A 75 14.27 5.59 4.20
N PRO A 76 14.90 6.19 5.22
CA PRO A 76 14.77 7.63 5.52
C PRO A 76 15.01 8.58 4.33
N ASP A 77 15.63 8.12 3.25
CA ASP A 77 15.90 8.87 2.01
C ASP A 77 15.18 8.32 0.75
N CYS A 78 14.38 7.27 0.88
CA CYS A 78 13.80 6.57 -0.28
C CYS A 78 12.52 7.26 -0.76
N LYS A 79 12.55 7.80 -1.99
CA LYS A 79 11.38 8.34 -2.68
C LYS A 79 10.53 7.18 -3.20
N CYS A 80 9.20 7.24 -3.01
CA CYS A 80 8.31 6.23 -3.58
C CYS A 80 8.48 6.20 -5.11
N PRO A 81 8.63 5.02 -5.75
CA PRO A 81 8.98 4.90 -7.17
C PRO A 81 7.90 5.37 -8.17
N ASP A 82 6.89 6.12 -7.73
CA ASP A 82 5.84 6.67 -8.61
C ASP A 82 5.72 8.21 -8.56
N GLN A 83 6.68 8.90 -7.93
CA GLN A 83 6.83 10.35 -8.13
C GLN A 83 7.65 10.72 -9.37
N TYR A 84 8.19 9.75 -10.11
CA TYR A 84 8.75 9.96 -11.45
C TYR A 84 7.69 9.72 -12.51
N SER A 85 6.66 10.57 -12.51
CA SER A 85 5.99 10.90 -13.78
C SER A 85 6.78 12.03 -14.42
N GLU A 86 7.94 11.69 -14.98
CA GLU A 86 8.48 12.39 -16.14
C GLU A 86 8.51 11.34 -17.26
N TYR A 87 7.39 11.19 -17.96
CA TYR A 87 7.36 11.61 -19.36
C TYR A 87 8.30 12.79 -19.63
N GLN A 88 9.54 12.52 -20.00
CA GLN A 88 10.30 13.37 -20.91
C GLN A 88 11.09 12.49 -21.90
N LEU A 89 10.52 12.43 -23.12
CA LEU A 89 11.10 12.15 -24.45
C LEU A 89 11.63 10.74 -24.75
#